data_AF-A0A7V1V5W8-F1
#
_entry.id   AF-A0A7V1V5W8-F1
#
_cell.length_a   1.000
_cell.length_b   1.000
_cell.length_c   1.000
_cell.angle_alpha   90.00
_cell.angle_beta   90.00
_cell.angle_gamma   90.00
#
_symmetry.space_group_name_H-M   'P 1'
#
loop_
_entity.id
_entity.type
_entity.pdbx_description
1 polymer ?
#
loop_
_entity_poly.entity_id
_entity_poly.type
_entity_poly.pdbx_seq_one_letter_code
_entity_poly.pdbx_strand_id
1 'polypeptide(L)'
;MKIRRKAPKVSSPGRPAYVIGYSFDDPSLTDLTLWFDREYGGPLKHVPGPPGVSPALVTLSHGPWSAGLCLPLRSDEAEQWARSLNWSHRAAALVLPVIGVPQSKPALVLHAARLSRGLTLLTEGTAYDIVTGAYLNPSDWQDRPLAEFRPLDHVLVEHGEAPDLRQERFYTKGLAKFALDELETYRPIGLPAPPVTRTLGDIAEAVLLLGRCPKVGEEMRFPSLGLSVQVVRYRTDSSTGTPVGYREIVWAETL
;
A
#
# COMPACT_ATOMS: atom_id res chain seq x y z
N MET A 1 -39.85 5.65 -5.32
CA MET A 1 -38.79 6.12 -4.40
C MET A 1 -37.43 5.82 -5.02
N LYS A 2 -36.64 6.82 -5.40
CA LYS A 2 -35.26 6.64 -5.87
C LYS A 2 -34.32 6.69 -4.65
N ILE A 3 -33.70 5.57 -4.30
CA ILE A 3 -32.71 5.50 -3.22
C ILE A 3 -31.46 6.24 -3.71
N ARG A 4 -31.21 7.45 -3.18
CA ARG A 4 -29.92 8.15 -3.35
C ARG A 4 -28.85 7.33 -2.63
N ARG A 5 -28.00 6.62 -3.39
CA ARG A 5 -26.77 6.00 -2.86
C ARG A 5 -25.93 7.12 -2.21
N LYS A 6 -25.67 7.01 -0.91
CA LYS A 6 -24.73 7.90 -0.22
C LYS A 6 -23.34 7.63 -0.77
N ALA A 7 -22.60 8.70 -1.11
CA ALA A 7 -21.20 8.58 -1.50
C ALA A 7 -20.41 7.90 -0.37
N PRO A 8 -19.45 7.02 -0.68
CA PRO A 8 -18.61 6.39 0.33
C PRO A 8 -17.93 7.47 1.18
N LYS A 9 -17.99 7.29 2.50
CA LYS A 9 -17.49 8.26 3.48
C LYS A 9 -15.96 8.13 3.52
N VAL A 10 -15.26 9.09 2.93
CA VAL A 10 -13.82 9.27 3.18
C VAL A 10 -13.70 9.79 4.61
N SER A 11 -13.17 8.97 5.52
CA SER A 11 -12.83 9.40 6.88
C SER A 11 -11.81 10.55 6.84
N SER A 12 -11.79 11.43 7.87
CA SER A 12 -10.75 12.44 8.13
C SER A 12 -9.38 11.97 7.65
N PRO A 13 -8.54 12.83 7.04
CA PRO A 13 -7.43 12.43 6.17
C PRO A 13 -6.71 11.25 6.79
N GLY A 14 -7.08 10.05 6.33
CA GLY A 14 -6.47 8.83 6.79
C GLY A 14 -5.00 8.90 6.41
N ARG A 15 -4.15 8.15 7.11
CA ARG A 15 -2.75 8.00 6.73
C ARG A 15 -2.67 7.78 5.21
N PRO A 16 -1.96 8.63 4.45
CA PRO A 16 -1.90 8.52 3.01
C PRO A 16 -1.31 7.17 2.60
N ALA A 17 -1.74 6.64 1.46
CA ALA A 17 -1.09 5.49 0.86
C ALA A 17 0.28 5.89 0.30
N TYR A 18 0.32 7.06 -0.35
CA TYR A 18 1.55 7.63 -0.91
C TYR A 18 1.63 9.13 -0.65
N VAL A 19 2.85 9.61 -0.43
CA VAL A 19 3.21 11.03 -0.45
C VAL A 19 4.07 11.25 -1.69
N ILE A 20 3.72 12.23 -2.51
CA ILE A 20 4.46 12.57 -3.73
C ILE A 20 5.12 13.91 -3.52
N GLY A 21 6.45 13.97 -3.53
CA GLY A 21 7.20 15.22 -3.48
C GLY A 21 7.53 15.71 -4.89
N TYR A 22 7.40 17.01 -5.14
CA TYR A 22 7.60 17.58 -6.48
C TYR A 22 9.00 18.14 -6.67
N SER A 23 9.52 18.05 -7.90
CA SER A 23 10.72 18.76 -8.32
C SER A 23 10.38 20.06 -9.08
N PHE A 24 9.18 20.16 -9.64
CA PHE A 24 8.67 21.28 -10.45
C PHE A 24 7.31 21.80 -9.95
N ASP A 25 6.63 22.59 -10.79
CA ASP A 25 5.33 23.21 -10.51
C ASP A 25 4.25 22.18 -10.11
N ASP A 26 3.21 22.68 -9.42
CA ASP A 26 2.07 21.85 -9.01
C ASP A 26 1.42 21.18 -10.23
N PRO A 27 1.28 19.84 -10.25
CA PRO A 27 0.67 19.16 -11.37
C PRO A 27 -0.79 19.58 -11.49
N SER A 28 -1.27 19.85 -12.70
CA SER A 28 -2.70 20.12 -12.88
C SER A 28 -3.49 18.81 -12.88
N LEU A 29 -4.72 18.85 -12.34
CA LEU A 29 -5.64 17.71 -12.44
C LEU A 29 -5.95 17.34 -13.90
N THR A 30 -5.89 18.31 -14.80
CA THR A 30 -6.06 18.12 -16.24
C THR A 30 -4.93 17.27 -16.80
N ASP A 31 -3.67 17.59 -16.49
CA ASP A 31 -2.51 16.86 -16.99
C ASP A 31 -2.49 15.42 -16.46
N LEU A 32 -2.81 15.24 -15.18
CA LEU A 32 -2.96 13.90 -14.59
C LEU A 32 -4.06 13.10 -15.28
N THR A 33 -5.19 13.72 -15.59
CA THR A 33 -6.31 13.07 -16.29
C THR A 33 -5.91 12.66 -17.70
N LEU A 34 -5.30 13.57 -18.46
CA LEU A 34 -4.85 13.31 -19.83
C LEU A 34 -3.78 12.20 -19.88
N TRP A 35 -2.81 12.26 -18.96
CA TRP A 35 -1.80 11.23 -18.83
C TRP A 35 -2.44 9.87 -18.50
N PHE A 36 -3.30 9.81 -17.49
CA PHE A 36 -3.92 8.56 -17.06
C PHE A 36 -4.76 7.95 -18.18
N ASP A 37 -5.55 8.76 -18.87
CA ASP A 37 -6.43 8.29 -19.95
C ASP A 37 -5.65 7.74 -21.13
N ARG A 38 -4.47 8.33 -21.41
CA ARG A 38 -3.55 7.85 -22.43
C ARG A 38 -2.90 6.52 -22.05
N GLU A 39 -2.41 6.40 -20.81
CA GLU A 39 -1.67 5.20 -20.38
C GLU A 39 -2.60 4.01 -20.06
N TYR A 40 -3.77 4.26 -19.47
CA TYR A 40 -4.64 3.19 -18.92
C TYR A 40 -6.01 3.09 -19.60
N GLY A 41 -6.27 3.88 -20.64
CA GLY A 41 -7.51 3.81 -21.43
C GLY A 41 -8.72 4.36 -20.69
N GLY A 42 -8.81 5.69 -20.63
CA GLY A 42 -9.78 6.47 -19.86
C GLY A 42 -11.28 6.11 -19.97
N PRO A 43 -12.18 6.83 -19.25
CA PRO A 43 -11.91 8.11 -18.61
C PRO A 43 -11.56 8.00 -17.12
N LEU A 44 -10.66 8.87 -16.67
CA LEU A 44 -10.43 9.22 -15.27
C LEU A 44 -11.36 10.38 -14.90
N LYS A 45 -12.32 10.09 -14.03
CA LYS A 45 -13.30 11.07 -13.55
C LYS A 45 -12.86 11.59 -12.20
N HIS A 46 -12.86 12.91 -12.03
CA HIS A 46 -12.65 13.56 -10.74
C HIS A 46 -13.95 14.18 -10.22
N VAL A 47 -14.16 14.09 -8.91
CA VAL A 47 -15.26 14.75 -8.21
C VAL A 47 -14.67 15.49 -7.00
N PRO A 48 -15.10 16.73 -6.70
CA PRO A 48 -14.69 17.41 -5.49
C PRO A 48 -14.95 16.55 -4.25
N GLY A 49 -14.02 16.61 -3.29
CA GLY A 49 -14.16 15.94 -2.01
C GLY A 49 -15.39 16.41 -1.24
N PRO A 50 -15.82 15.65 -0.22
CA PRO A 50 -16.94 16.04 0.62
C PRO A 50 -16.68 17.43 1.26
N PRO A 51 -17.71 18.29 1.33
CA PRO A 51 -17.58 19.61 1.91
C PRO A 51 -17.11 19.53 3.38
N GLY A 52 -16.15 20.37 3.75
CA GLY A 52 -15.61 20.48 5.12
C GLY A 52 -14.39 19.60 5.45
N VAL A 53 -13.85 18.82 4.50
CA VAL A 53 -12.61 18.04 4.70
C VAL A 53 -11.37 18.81 4.22
N SER A 54 -11.28 19.09 2.93
CA SER A 54 -10.28 19.99 2.35
C SER A 54 -10.78 20.41 0.96
N PRO A 55 -10.67 21.70 0.58
CA PRO A 55 -11.02 22.14 -0.77
C PRO A 55 -10.10 21.55 -1.84
N ALA A 56 -8.87 21.15 -1.47
CA ALA A 56 -7.89 20.52 -2.35
C ALA A 56 -8.08 19.00 -2.50
N LEU A 57 -8.99 18.41 -1.73
CA LEU A 57 -9.29 16.99 -1.83
C LEU A 57 -10.23 16.75 -3.01
N VAL A 58 -9.83 15.87 -3.92
CA VAL A 58 -10.66 15.34 -5.00
C VAL A 58 -10.68 13.82 -4.94
N THR A 59 -11.79 13.22 -5.37
CA THR A 59 -11.89 11.77 -5.58
C THR A 59 -11.70 11.48 -7.06
N LEU A 60 -10.69 10.68 -7.38
CA LEU A 60 -10.37 10.22 -8.73
C LEU A 60 -10.88 8.79 -8.92
N SER A 61 -11.60 8.57 -10.02
CA SER A 61 -12.24 7.29 -10.32
C SER A 61 -12.08 6.87 -11.77
N HIS A 62 -11.76 5.60 -11.99
CA HIS A 62 -11.69 5.00 -13.31
C HIS A 62 -12.43 3.67 -13.26
N GLY A 63 -13.50 3.55 -14.07
CA GLY A 63 -14.43 2.43 -13.98
C GLY A 63 -14.94 2.22 -12.54
N PRO A 64 -14.74 1.02 -11.96
CA PRO A 64 -15.11 0.72 -10.59
C PRO A 64 -13.92 0.88 -9.63
N TRP A 65 -12.96 1.78 -9.84
CA TRP A 65 -11.84 2.02 -8.89
C TRP A 65 -11.84 3.47 -8.44
N SER A 66 -11.45 3.73 -7.20
CA SER A 66 -11.44 5.09 -6.64
C SER A 66 -10.33 5.30 -5.63
N ALA A 67 -9.71 6.48 -5.68
CA ALA A 67 -8.73 6.95 -4.72
C ALA A 67 -8.94 8.45 -4.45
N GLY A 68 -8.56 8.91 -3.26
CA GLY A 68 -8.52 10.34 -2.94
C GLY A 68 -7.19 10.94 -3.36
N LEU A 69 -7.20 12.20 -3.78
CA LEU A 69 -6.01 12.98 -4.06
C LEU A 69 -6.15 14.35 -3.38
N CYS A 70 -5.18 14.72 -2.56
CA CYS A 70 -5.04 16.07 -2.03
C CYS A 70 -3.97 16.80 -2.85
N LEU A 71 -4.37 17.81 -3.62
CA LEU A 71 -3.52 18.53 -4.56
C LEU A 71 -4.04 19.97 -4.81
N PRO A 72 -3.22 21.01 -4.65
CA PRO A 72 -1.92 21.00 -3.95
C PRO A 72 -2.11 20.82 -2.44
N LEU A 73 -1.08 20.28 -1.78
CA LEU A 73 -1.01 20.27 -0.32
C LEU A 73 -0.65 21.68 0.19
N ARG A 74 -1.14 22.06 1.37
CA ARG A 74 -0.75 23.36 1.94
C ARG A 74 0.74 23.38 2.26
N SER A 75 1.37 24.55 2.17
CA SER A 75 2.81 24.69 2.37
C SER A 75 3.29 24.20 3.74
N ASP A 76 2.51 24.43 4.80
CA ASP A 76 2.82 23.97 6.16
C ASP A 76 2.80 22.43 6.29
N GLU A 77 1.83 21.78 5.63
CA GLU A 77 1.72 20.32 5.58
C GLU A 77 2.84 19.72 4.71
N ALA A 78 3.18 20.35 3.57
CA ALA A 78 4.27 19.91 2.70
C ALA A 78 5.63 20.01 3.41
N GLU A 79 5.90 21.10 4.14
CA GLU A 79 7.11 21.25 4.95
C GLU A 79 7.21 20.21 6.06
N GLN A 80 6.09 19.85 6.70
CA GLN A 80 6.07 18.80 7.71
C GLN A 80 6.50 17.46 7.13
N TRP A 81 5.96 17.09 5.96
CA TRP A 81 6.40 15.89 5.24
C TRP A 81 7.88 15.97 4.89
N ALA A 82 8.34 17.11 4.40
CA ALA A 82 9.74 17.30 4.05
C ALA A 82 10.70 17.08 5.21
N ARG A 83 10.37 17.61 6.39
CA ARG A 83 11.16 17.38 7.60
C ARG A 83 11.10 15.91 8.05
N SER A 84 9.93 15.28 7.99
CA SER A 84 9.75 13.89 8.44
C SER A 84 10.46 12.86 7.57
N LEU A 85 10.48 13.08 6.25
CA LEU A 85 11.09 12.20 5.26
C LEU A 85 12.55 12.57 4.99
N ASN A 86 13.02 13.72 5.49
CA ASN A 86 14.33 14.27 5.22
C ASN A 86 14.62 14.39 3.71
N TRP A 87 13.61 14.79 2.93
CA TRP A 87 13.72 15.01 1.49
C TRP A 87 13.79 16.51 1.15
N SER A 88 14.21 16.86 -0.07
CA SER A 88 14.37 18.25 -0.52
C SER A 88 13.13 18.87 -1.15
N HIS A 89 12.06 18.09 -1.36
CA HIS A 89 10.83 18.55 -2.00
C HIS A 89 10.10 19.60 -1.15
N ARG A 90 9.76 20.74 -1.77
CA ARG A 90 9.08 21.87 -1.10
C ARG A 90 7.55 21.86 -1.25
N ALA A 91 7.06 21.09 -2.21
CA ALA A 91 5.64 20.89 -2.48
C ALA A 91 5.35 19.38 -2.53
N ALA A 92 4.10 19.02 -2.24
CA ALA A 92 3.70 17.63 -2.20
C ALA A 92 2.22 17.41 -2.55
N ALA A 93 1.89 16.17 -2.90
CA ALA A 93 0.53 15.63 -2.97
C ALA A 93 0.37 14.42 -2.06
N LEU A 94 -0.87 14.15 -1.68
CA LEU A 94 -1.25 12.94 -0.95
C LEU A 94 -2.21 12.10 -1.77
N VAL A 95 -1.87 10.82 -1.96
CA VAL A 95 -2.81 9.82 -2.49
C VAL A 95 -3.40 9.06 -1.31
N LEU A 96 -4.72 9.14 -1.16
CA LEU A 96 -5.47 8.61 -0.03
C LEU A 96 -6.25 7.35 -0.44
N PRO A 97 -6.27 6.30 0.38
CA PRO A 97 -7.17 5.16 0.15
C PRO A 97 -8.63 5.58 0.36
N VAL A 98 -9.54 5.12 -0.49
CA VAL A 98 -10.99 5.31 -0.29
C VAL A 98 -11.56 4.10 0.46
N ILE A 99 -12.09 4.34 1.66
CA ILE A 99 -12.70 3.31 2.51
C ILE A 99 -14.20 3.18 2.18
N GLY A 100 -14.71 1.94 2.17
CA GLY A 100 -16.15 1.68 2.09
C GLY A 100 -16.71 1.45 0.69
N VAL A 101 -15.87 1.26 -0.33
CA VAL A 101 -16.32 0.80 -1.66
C VAL A 101 -16.20 -0.73 -1.73
N PRO A 102 -17.21 -1.46 -2.24
CA PRO A 102 -17.23 -2.94 -2.27
C PRO A 102 -16.30 -3.52 -3.35
N GLN A 103 -15.11 -2.96 -3.51
CA GLN A 103 -14.12 -3.30 -4.53
C GLN A 103 -13.06 -4.25 -3.96
N SER A 104 -12.45 -5.08 -4.81
CA SER A 104 -11.30 -5.89 -4.43
C SER A 104 -10.16 -4.98 -3.98
N LYS A 105 -9.59 -5.26 -2.80
CA LYS A 105 -8.49 -4.47 -2.23
C LYS A 105 -7.27 -4.34 -3.16
N PRO A 106 -6.87 -5.37 -3.93
CA PRO A 106 -5.78 -5.23 -4.90
C PRO A 106 -5.99 -4.14 -5.95
N ALA A 107 -7.20 -4.06 -6.50
CA ALA A 107 -7.52 -3.04 -7.50
C ALA A 107 -7.48 -1.61 -6.92
N LEU A 108 -7.85 -1.44 -5.65
CA LEU A 108 -7.72 -0.15 -4.96
C LEU A 108 -6.26 0.26 -4.78
N VAL A 109 -5.41 -0.67 -4.35
CA VAL A 109 -3.96 -0.42 -4.18
C VAL A 109 -3.32 -0.10 -5.53
N LEU A 110 -3.65 -0.86 -6.58
CA LEU A 110 -3.13 -0.62 -7.91
C LEU A 110 -3.57 0.74 -8.48
N HIS A 111 -4.84 1.11 -8.31
CA HIS A 111 -5.32 2.41 -8.77
C HIS A 111 -4.61 3.58 -8.06
N ALA A 112 -4.42 3.47 -6.74
CA ALA A 112 -3.64 4.45 -5.98
C ALA A 112 -2.18 4.52 -6.48
N ALA A 113 -1.54 3.37 -6.69
CA ALA A 113 -0.18 3.28 -7.23
C ALA A 113 -0.04 3.93 -8.62
N ARG A 114 -1.02 3.72 -9.52
CA ARG A 114 -1.03 4.33 -10.86
C ARG A 114 -1.15 5.85 -10.82
N LEU A 115 -1.98 6.38 -9.92
CA LEU A 115 -2.09 7.83 -9.71
C LEU A 115 -0.78 8.40 -9.16
N SER A 116 -0.19 7.74 -8.16
CA SER A 116 1.11 8.11 -7.61
C SER A 116 2.17 8.17 -8.70
N ARG A 117 2.28 7.12 -9.53
CA ARG A 117 3.19 7.07 -10.67
C ARG A 117 3.01 8.24 -11.63
N GLY A 118 1.75 8.54 -11.99
CA GLY A 118 1.44 9.66 -12.89
C GLY A 118 1.91 11.00 -12.34
N LEU A 119 1.62 11.25 -11.06
CA LEU A 119 2.07 12.46 -10.37
C LEU A 119 3.60 12.54 -10.31
N THR A 120 4.26 11.43 -9.96
CA THR A 120 5.73 11.36 -9.90
C THR A 120 6.35 11.67 -11.27
N LEU A 121 5.81 11.11 -12.36
CA LEU A 121 6.30 11.35 -13.72
C LEU A 121 6.07 12.80 -14.16
N LEU A 122 4.87 13.34 -13.93
CA LEU A 122 4.50 14.69 -14.36
C LEU A 122 5.25 15.79 -13.59
N THR A 123 5.74 15.49 -12.39
CA THR A 123 6.42 16.45 -11.51
C THR A 123 7.93 16.21 -11.38
N GLU A 124 8.46 15.22 -12.12
CA GLU A 124 9.80 14.63 -11.94
C GLU A 124 10.15 14.42 -10.46
N GLY A 125 9.15 13.96 -9.71
CA GLY A 125 9.15 13.89 -8.27
C GLY A 125 9.64 12.56 -7.72
N THR A 126 9.44 12.38 -6.42
CA THR A 126 9.64 11.10 -5.72
C THR A 126 8.35 10.68 -5.04
N ALA A 127 7.96 9.42 -5.16
CA ALA A 127 6.88 8.86 -4.36
C ALA A 127 7.44 8.17 -3.12
N TYR A 128 6.77 8.34 -1.99
CA TYR A 128 7.04 7.61 -0.75
C TYR A 128 5.83 6.76 -0.38
N ASP A 129 6.01 5.45 -0.34
CA ASP A 129 5.00 4.50 0.15
C ASP A 129 5.05 4.46 1.67
N ILE A 130 3.99 4.97 2.26
CA ILE A 130 3.91 5.21 3.70
C ILE A 130 3.81 3.91 4.49
N VAL A 131 3.29 2.83 3.89
CA VAL A 131 3.09 1.55 4.58
C VAL A 131 4.35 0.71 4.52
N THR A 132 5.03 0.66 3.37
CA THR A 132 6.29 -0.07 3.23
C THR A 132 7.48 0.73 3.76
N GLY A 133 7.37 2.06 3.82
CA GLY A 133 8.46 2.96 4.17
C GLY A 133 9.48 3.14 3.04
N ALA A 134 9.10 2.84 1.80
CA ALA A 134 9.98 2.82 0.65
C ALA A 134 9.82 4.06 -0.23
N TYR A 135 10.96 4.55 -0.73
CA TYR A 135 10.98 5.52 -1.84
C TYR A 135 10.83 4.77 -3.16
N LEU A 136 9.99 5.30 -4.04
CA LEU A 136 9.70 4.76 -5.37
C LEU A 136 9.97 5.85 -6.40
N ASN A 137 11.02 5.67 -7.19
CA ASN A 137 11.32 6.53 -8.33
C ASN A 137 10.47 6.12 -9.54
N PRO A 138 10.27 7.00 -10.53
CA PRO A 138 9.64 6.67 -11.81
C PRO A 138 10.12 5.36 -12.45
N SER A 139 11.42 5.07 -12.36
CA SER A 139 12.06 3.85 -12.89
C SER A 139 11.70 2.57 -12.13
N ASP A 140 11.31 2.70 -10.86
CA ASP A 140 11.06 1.58 -9.98
C ASP A 140 9.62 1.05 -10.15
N TRP A 141 8.75 1.83 -10.79
CA TRP A 141 7.38 1.43 -11.10
C TRP A 141 7.35 0.46 -12.27
N GLN A 142 7.18 -0.83 -11.96
CA GLN A 142 6.81 -1.82 -12.96
C GLN A 142 5.34 -1.59 -13.35
N ASP A 143 5.13 -0.93 -14.49
CA ASP A 143 3.79 -0.64 -15.00
C ASP A 143 3.15 -1.93 -15.53
N ARG A 144 2.40 -2.60 -14.66
CA ARG A 144 1.70 -3.84 -15.00
C ARG A 144 0.22 -3.55 -15.31
N PRO A 145 -0.34 -4.16 -16.38
CA PRO A 145 -1.78 -4.15 -16.56
C PRO A 145 -2.46 -4.82 -15.36
N LEU A 146 -3.75 -4.53 -15.13
CA LEU A 146 -4.46 -5.07 -13.95
C LEU A 146 -4.42 -6.60 -13.89
N ALA A 147 -4.47 -7.25 -15.05
CA ALA A 147 -4.40 -8.70 -15.18
C ALA A 147 -3.04 -9.29 -14.75
N GLU A 148 -1.99 -8.47 -14.69
CA GLU A 148 -0.64 -8.87 -14.31
C GLU A 148 -0.22 -8.27 -12.96
N PHE A 149 -1.16 -7.74 -12.17
CA PHE A 149 -0.89 -7.23 -10.84
C PHE A 149 -0.15 -8.28 -10.00
N ARG A 150 1.04 -7.91 -9.49
CA ARG A 150 1.80 -8.73 -8.55
C ARG A 150 1.72 -8.11 -7.17
N PRO A 151 1.11 -8.79 -6.18
CA PRO A 151 1.01 -8.24 -4.84
C PRO A 151 2.37 -7.90 -4.21
N LEU A 152 3.41 -8.67 -4.55
CA LEU A 152 4.78 -8.44 -4.09
C LEU A 152 5.43 -7.15 -4.62
N ASP A 153 4.88 -6.52 -5.68
CA ASP A 153 5.32 -5.17 -6.07
C ASP A 153 4.90 -4.11 -5.03
N HIS A 154 4.02 -4.48 -4.10
CA HIS A 154 3.47 -3.61 -3.06
C HIS A 154 3.70 -4.12 -1.64
N VAL A 155 4.39 -5.26 -1.47
CA VAL A 155 4.70 -5.86 -0.17
C VAL A 155 6.20 -6.10 -0.10
N LEU A 156 6.84 -5.56 0.94
CA LEU A 156 8.24 -5.85 1.23
C LEU A 156 8.35 -6.96 2.27
N VAL A 157 9.42 -7.73 2.17
CA VAL A 157 9.84 -8.64 3.23
C VAL A 157 11.15 -8.12 3.81
N GLU A 158 11.14 -7.82 5.09
CA GLU A 158 12.30 -7.32 5.81
C GLU A 158 12.82 -8.36 6.80
N HIS A 159 14.09 -8.18 7.15
CA HIS A 159 14.77 -8.87 8.23
C HIS A 159 15.16 -7.81 9.28
N GLY A 160 14.86 -8.08 10.55
CA GLY A 160 15.26 -7.24 11.67
C GLY A 160 15.48 -8.05 12.94
N GLU A 161 15.82 -7.33 14.02
CA GLU A 161 16.08 -7.94 15.31
C GLU A 161 14.80 -8.56 15.91
N ALA A 162 14.94 -9.77 16.45
CA ALA A 162 13.89 -10.40 17.26
C ALA A 162 14.03 -9.99 18.73
N PRO A 163 12.94 -10.07 19.53
CA PRO A 163 13.02 -9.89 20.98
C PRO A 163 13.97 -10.88 21.67
N ASP A 164 14.12 -12.08 21.12
CA ASP A 164 15.11 -13.08 21.55
C ASP A 164 16.40 -12.91 20.73
N LEU A 165 17.51 -12.64 21.41
CA LEU A 165 18.84 -12.46 20.81
C LEU A 165 19.40 -13.73 20.13
N ARG A 166 18.68 -14.86 20.17
CA ARG A 166 19.02 -16.10 19.47
C ARG A 166 18.29 -16.27 18.15
N GLN A 167 17.38 -15.35 17.84
CA GLN A 167 16.52 -15.42 16.67
C GLN A 167 16.61 -14.14 15.84
N GLU A 168 16.27 -14.31 14.57
CA GLU A 168 16.07 -13.25 13.61
C GLU A 168 14.59 -13.18 13.26
N ARG A 169 14.07 -11.96 13.12
CA ARG A 169 12.68 -11.72 12.75
C ARG A 169 12.61 -11.40 11.26
N PHE A 170 11.78 -12.15 10.55
CA PHE A 170 11.43 -11.87 9.16
C PHE A 170 9.97 -11.49 9.10
N TYR A 171 9.63 -10.40 8.42
CA TYR A 171 8.27 -9.89 8.45
C TYR A 171 7.90 -9.12 7.20
N THR A 172 6.61 -9.10 6.88
CA THR A 172 6.07 -8.34 5.76
C THR A 172 5.79 -6.90 6.17
N LYS A 173 5.87 -5.99 5.19
CA LYS A 173 5.28 -4.67 5.24
C LYS A 173 4.47 -4.44 3.97
N GLY A 174 3.20 -4.07 4.09
CA GLY A 174 2.37 -3.71 2.95
C GLY A 174 1.06 -4.49 2.86
N LEU A 175 0.92 -5.62 3.55
CA LEU A 175 -0.34 -6.39 3.58
C LEU A 175 -1.49 -5.56 4.18
N ALA A 176 -1.19 -4.62 5.08
CA ALA A 176 -2.17 -3.68 5.62
C ALA A 176 -2.87 -2.83 4.54
N LYS A 177 -2.22 -2.53 3.40
CA LYS A 177 -2.86 -1.85 2.26
C LYS A 177 -4.03 -2.64 1.69
N PHE A 178 -3.98 -3.96 1.85
CA PHE A 178 -5.01 -4.89 1.42
C PHE A 178 -6.01 -5.24 2.52
N ALA A 179 -5.97 -4.51 3.65
CA ALA A 179 -6.76 -4.79 4.86
C ALA A 179 -6.48 -6.19 5.45
N LEU A 180 -5.23 -6.64 5.34
CA LEU A 180 -4.73 -7.86 5.95
C LEU A 180 -3.75 -7.53 7.08
N ASP A 181 -3.59 -8.46 8.02
CA ASP A 181 -2.51 -8.40 8.99
C ASP A 181 -1.18 -8.71 8.29
N GLU A 182 -0.09 -8.10 8.75
CA GLU A 182 1.25 -8.46 8.31
C GLU A 182 1.61 -9.87 8.81
N LEU A 183 2.51 -10.54 8.10
CA LEU A 183 3.02 -11.85 8.49
C LEU A 183 4.41 -11.69 9.08
N GLU A 184 4.74 -12.50 10.08
CA GLU A 184 6.10 -12.59 10.61
C GLU A 184 6.47 -14.03 10.95
N THR A 185 7.76 -14.29 10.99
CA THR A 185 8.31 -15.55 11.45
C THR A 185 9.64 -15.30 12.15
N TYR A 186 9.98 -16.19 13.06
CA TYR A 186 11.23 -16.16 13.80
C TYR A 186 12.07 -17.37 13.43
N ARG A 187 13.34 -17.12 13.12
CA ARG A 187 14.28 -18.16 12.71
C ARG A 187 15.54 -18.10 13.57
N PRO A 188 16.18 -19.24 13.87
CA PRO A 188 17.48 -19.22 14.53
C PRO A 188 18.49 -18.39 13.73
N ILE A 189 19.35 -17.64 14.43
CA ILE A 189 20.46 -16.93 13.81
C ILE A 189 21.36 -17.91 13.05
N GLY A 190 21.89 -17.46 11.91
CA GLY A 190 22.85 -18.21 11.09
C GLY A 190 22.22 -18.96 9.91
N LEU A 191 20.90 -18.86 9.73
CA LEU A 191 20.25 -19.30 8.50
C LEU A 191 20.39 -18.24 7.40
N PRO A 192 20.53 -18.63 6.12
CA PRO A 192 20.49 -17.67 5.03
C PRO A 192 19.15 -16.93 5.00
N ALA A 193 19.19 -15.60 5.01
CA ALA A 193 17.99 -14.76 4.88
C ALA A 193 17.23 -14.97 3.54
N PRO A 194 17.87 -15.09 2.36
CA PRO A 194 17.15 -15.09 1.08
C PRO A 194 16.10 -16.20 0.88
N PRO A 195 16.35 -17.47 1.31
CA PRO A 195 15.31 -18.50 1.29
C PRO A 195 14.11 -18.15 2.16
N VAL A 196 14.34 -17.64 3.38
CA VAL A 196 13.26 -17.31 4.32
C VAL A 196 12.42 -16.15 3.80
N THR A 197 13.07 -15.09 3.29
CA THR A 197 12.35 -13.94 2.74
C THR A 197 11.56 -14.30 1.49
N ARG A 198 12.11 -15.16 0.61
CA ARG A 198 11.38 -15.67 -0.55
C ARG A 198 10.14 -16.46 -0.14
N THR A 199 10.30 -17.46 0.72
CA THR A 199 9.17 -18.28 1.19
C THR A 199 8.12 -17.42 1.89
N LEU A 200 8.53 -16.47 2.72
CA LEU A 200 7.59 -15.55 3.38
C LEU A 200 6.86 -14.67 2.37
N GLY A 201 7.53 -14.22 1.29
CA GLY A 201 6.91 -13.53 0.18
C GLY A 201 5.86 -14.37 -0.54
N ASP A 202 6.20 -15.62 -0.89
CA ASP A 202 5.29 -16.55 -1.54
C ASP A 202 4.05 -16.84 -0.67
N ILE A 203 4.23 -17.01 0.64
CA ILE A 203 3.12 -17.17 1.60
C ILE A 203 2.27 -15.89 1.66
N ALA A 204 2.89 -14.70 1.68
CA ALA A 204 2.17 -13.44 1.71
C ALA A 204 1.28 -13.26 0.46
N GLU A 205 1.78 -13.63 -0.71
CA GLU A 205 1.00 -13.66 -1.94
C GLU A 205 -0.19 -14.62 -1.84
N ALA A 206 0.05 -15.84 -1.34
CA ALA A 206 -1.02 -16.83 -1.16
C ALA A 206 -2.10 -16.38 -0.15
N VAL A 207 -1.70 -15.75 0.96
CA VAL A 207 -2.62 -15.17 1.96
C VAL A 207 -3.41 -14.00 1.37
N LEU A 208 -2.79 -13.20 0.50
CA LEU A 208 -3.49 -12.12 -0.19
C LEU A 208 -4.55 -12.65 -1.15
N LEU A 209 -4.25 -13.73 -1.88
CA LEU A 209 -5.22 -14.43 -2.72
C LEU A 209 -6.36 -15.05 -1.90
N LEU A 210 -6.09 -15.50 -0.68
CA LEU A 210 -7.11 -15.99 0.26
C LEU A 210 -8.07 -14.86 0.70
N GLY A 211 -7.59 -13.60 0.73
CA GLY A 211 -8.42 -12.41 0.93
C GLY A 211 -8.96 -12.23 2.36
N ARG A 212 -8.41 -12.92 3.36
CA ARG A 212 -8.77 -12.78 4.77
C ARG A 212 -7.57 -12.97 5.69
N CYS A 213 -7.65 -12.40 6.89
CA CYS A 213 -6.67 -12.67 7.94
C CYS A 213 -6.90 -14.08 8.52
N PRO A 214 -5.91 -14.99 8.47
CA PRO A 214 -6.00 -16.29 9.12
C PRO A 214 -5.96 -16.14 10.65
N LYS A 215 -6.70 -17.02 11.35
CA LYS A 215 -6.82 -16.97 12.81
C LYS A 215 -5.66 -17.70 13.49
N VAL A 216 -5.38 -17.36 14.75
CA VAL A 216 -4.42 -18.12 15.56
C VAL A 216 -4.91 -19.57 15.72
N GLY A 217 -4.01 -20.52 15.54
CA GLY A 217 -4.27 -21.96 15.52
C GLY A 217 -4.72 -22.51 14.16
N GLU A 218 -4.97 -21.65 13.18
CA GLU A 218 -5.39 -22.07 11.86
C GLU A 218 -4.21 -22.63 11.05
N GLU A 219 -4.41 -23.80 10.44
CA GLU A 219 -3.51 -24.40 9.46
C GLU A 219 -4.04 -24.10 8.04
N MET A 220 -3.20 -23.49 7.22
CA MET A 220 -3.44 -23.21 5.81
C MET A 220 -2.52 -24.08 4.97
N ARG A 221 -3.10 -24.82 4.03
CA ARG A 221 -2.33 -25.60 3.06
C ARG A 221 -2.22 -24.83 1.76
N PHE A 222 -1.00 -24.69 1.26
CA PHE A 222 -0.70 -24.08 -0.03
C PHE A 222 -0.05 -25.12 -0.94
N PRO A 223 -0.83 -25.99 -1.61
CA PRO A 223 -0.29 -27.05 -2.46
C PRO A 223 0.61 -26.54 -3.58
N SER A 224 0.32 -25.36 -4.14
CA SER A 224 1.16 -24.71 -5.16
C SER A 224 2.54 -24.31 -4.65
N LEU A 225 2.71 -24.16 -3.34
CA LEU A 225 3.99 -23.87 -2.68
C LEU A 225 4.61 -25.13 -2.06
N GLY A 226 3.87 -26.25 -2.00
CA GLY A 226 4.28 -27.44 -1.25
C GLY A 226 4.42 -27.18 0.26
N LEU A 227 3.62 -26.26 0.82
CA LEU A 227 3.72 -25.85 2.23
C LEU A 227 2.41 -26.05 2.99
N SER A 228 2.55 -26.43 4.27
CA SER A 228 1.53 -26.21 5.30
C SER A 228 2.01 -25.11 6.24
N VAL A 229 1.19 -24.08 6.43
CA VAL A 229 1.48 -22.87 7.21
C VAL A 229 0.52 -22.81 8.39
N GLN A 230 1.05 -22.66 9.60
CA GLN A 230 0.26 -22.50 10.81
C GLN A 230 0.46 -21.11 11.39
N VAL A 231 -0.64 -20.46 11.76
CA VAL A 231 -0.60 -19.21 12.53
C VAL A 231 -0.48 -19.54 14.02
N VAL A 232 0.63 -19.18 14.65
CA VAL A 232 0.91 -19.55 16.04
C VAL A 232 0.64 -18.40 17.01
N ARG A 233 0.72 -17.15 16.55
CA ARG A 233 0.53 -15.98 17.40
C ARG A 233 -0.08 -14.82 16.63
N TYR A 234 -0.71 -13.93 17.38
CA TYR A 234 -1.10 -12.60 16.92
C TYR A 234 -0.59 -11.56 17.90
N ARG A 235 -0.08 -10.45 17.37
CA ARG A 235 0.25 -9.26 18.15
C ARG A 235 -0.07 -8.00 17.36
N THR A 236 -0.26 -6.90 18.07
CA THR A 236 -0.34 -5.58 17.46
C THR A 236 0.97 -4.85 17.77
N ASP A 237 1.58 -4.25 16.74
CA ASP A 237 2.81 -3.48 16.87
C ASP A 237 2.54 -2.02 16.51
N SER A 238 2.90 -1.09 17.39
CA SER A 238 2.76 0.35 17.18
C SER A 238 4.10 1.08 17.06
N SER A 239 5.22 0.35 17.01
CA SER A 239 6.58 0.93 16.90
C SER A 239 6.77 1.79 15.64
N THR A 240 5.97 1.54 14.61
CA THR A 240 5.97 2.29 13.33
C THR A 240 4.93 3.43 13.30
N GLY A 241 4.44 3.86 14.47
CA GLY A 241 3.54 5.00 14.65
C GLY A 241 2.05 4.72 14.34
N THR A 242 1.72 3.58 13.71
CA THR A 242 0.34 3.12 13.56
C THR A 242 0.25 1.68 14.04
N PRO A 243 -0.77 1.31 14.83
CA PRO A 243 -0.98 -0.07 15.22
C PRO A 243 -1.19 -0.96 13.99
N VAL A 244 -0.27 -1.87 13.73
CA VAL A 244 -0.32 -2.88 12.67
C VAL A 244 -0.43 -4.26 13.31
N GLY A 245 -1.39 -5.06 12.85
CA GLY A 245 -1.52 -6.45 13.27
C GLY A 245 -0.44 -7.30 12.62
N TYR A 246 0.21 -8.16 13.39
CA TYR A 246 1.17 -9.17 12.93
C TYR A 246 0.68 -10.56 13.31
N ARG A 247 0.72 -11.48 12.34
CA ARG A 247 0.47 -12.91 12.50
C ARG A 247 1.80 -13.65 12.43
N GLU A 248 2.19 -14.25 13.54
CA GLU A 248 3.35 -15.12 13.57
C GLU A 248 2.98 -16.44 12.90
N ILE A 249 3.78 -16.85 11.92
CA ILE A 249 3.61 -18.07 11.17
C ILE A 249 4.82 -18.99 11.29
N VAL A 250 4.52 -20.28 11.31
CA VAL A 250 5.48 -21.37 11.09
C VAL A 250 5.02 -22.19 9.89
N TRP A 251 5.93 -22.86 9.22
CA TRP A 251 5.58 -23.68 8.06
C TRP A 251 6.43 -24.93 8.00
N ALA A 252 5.88 -25.95 7.34
CA ALA A 252 6.53 -27.21 7.03
C ALA A 252 6.24 -27.58 5.57
N GLU A 253 7.14 -28.34 4.96
CA GLU A 253 6.91 -28.91 3.63
C GLU A 253 5.83 -30.00 3.72
N THR A 254 4.89 -29.96 2.79
CA THR A 254 3.92 -31.04 2.58
C THR A 254 4.54 -32.07 1.65
N LEU A 255 4.80 -33.27 2.19
CA LEU A 255 5.14 -34.48 1.45
C LEU A 255 4.00 -34.94 0.53
#